data_AF-A0A925ZFN3-F1
#
_entry.id   AF-A0A925ZFN3-F1
#
_cell.length_a   1.000
_cell.length_b   1.000
_cell.length_c   1.000
_cell.angle_alpha   90.00
_cell.angle_beta   90.00
_cell.angle_gamma   90.00
#
_symmetry.space_group_name_H-M   'P 1'
#
loop_
_entity.id
_entity.type
_entity.pdbx_description
1 polymer ?
#
loop_
_entity_poly.entity_id
_entity_poly.type
_entity_poly.pdbx_seq_one_letter_code
_entity_poly.pdbx_strand_id
1 'polypeptide(L)' 'MAINSTKTHSAMILKFKNGVDANGKDVIKNQSFSKIKVVATDEEILAVGTALGGLLAFPLVDVSRQDQITIING' A
#
# COMPACT_ATOMS: atom_id res chain seq x y z
N MET A 1 -7.40 -33.59 5.05
CA MET A 1 -6.98 -32.32 5.67
C MET A 1 -7.29 -31.21 4.70
N ALA A 2 -8.05 -30.20 5.13
CA ALA A 2 -8.39 -29.06 4.28
C ALA A 2 -7.58 -27.84 4.74
N ILE A 3 -6.87 -27.21 3.80
CA ILE A 3 -6.13 -25.97 4.06
C ILE A 3 -7.10 -24.81 3.80
N ASN A 4 -7.37 -24.01 4.82
CA ASN A 4 -8.17 -22.79 4.69
C ASN A 4 -7.26 -21.57 4.70
N SER A 5 -7.49 -20.64 3.76
CA SER A 5 -6.76 -19.38 3.63
C SER A 5 -7.73 -18.20 3.67
N THR A 6 -7.53 -17.27 4.61
CA THR A 6 -8.43 -16.11 4.79
C THR A 6 -7.62 -14.82 4.88
N LYS A 7 -8.02 -13.78 4.12
CA LYS A 7 -7.45 -12.43 4.24
C LYS A 7 -7.92 -11.79 5.55
N THR A 8 -6.98 -11.42 6.42
CA THR A 8 -7.28 -10.86 7.75
C THR A 8 -6.95 -9.38 7.86
N HIS A 9 -6.04 -8.88 7.03
CA HIS A 9 -5.64 -7.48 7.02
C HIS A 9 -5.34 -7.01 5.60
N SER A 10 -5.59 -5.72 5.34
CA SER A 10 -5.23 -5.07 4.09
C SER A 10 -4.81 -3.63 4.36
N ALA A 11 -3.66 -3.24 3.81
CA ALA A 11 -3.10 -1.92 3.93
C ALA A 11 -2.72 -1.36 2.55
N MET A 12 -2.97 -0.08 2.32
CA MET A 12 -2.47 0.65 1.16
C MET A 12 -1.26 1.49 1.57
N ILE A 13 -0.21 1.49 0.75
CA ILE A 13 1.03 2.22 0.99
C ILE A 13 1.30 3.09 -0.23
N LEU A 14 1.35 4.39 0.01
CA LEU A 14 1.77 5.38 -0.98
C LEU A 14 3.24 5.71 -0.74
N LYS A 15 4.06 5.70 -1.79
CA LYS A 15 5.47 6.11 -1.73
C LYS A 15 5.64 7.45 -2.43
N PHE A 16 6.44 8.33 -1.85
CA PHE A 16 6.71 9.68 -2.34
C PHE A 16 8.20 9.95 -2.38
N LYS A 17 8.63 10.69 -3.39
CA LYS A 17 10.01 11.18 -3.47
C LYS A 17 10.14 12.50 -2.70
N ASN A 18 10.78 12.43 -1.55
CA ASN A 18 11.07 13.54 -0.63
C ASN A 18 12.51 14.07 -0.84
N GLY A 19 12.84 14.40 -2.09
CA GLY A 19 14.16 14.94 -2.46
C GLY A 19 15.24 13.88 -2.67
N VAL A 20 16.49 14.33 -2.59
CA VAL A 20 17.71 13.53 -2.76
C VAL A 20 18.61 13.69 -1.54
N ASP A 21 19.32 12.63 -1.16
CA ASP A 21 20.28 12.66 -0.06
C ASP A 21 21.63 13.26 -0.49
N ALA A 22 22.57 13.36 0.46
CA ALA A 22 23.92 13.88 0.22
C ALA A 22 24.73 13.08 -0.81
N ASN A 23 24.32 11.86 -1.13
CA ASN A 23 24.96 10.97 -2.11
C ASN A 23 24.21 10.95 -3.46
N GLY A 24 23.19 11.81 -3.63
CA GLY A 24 22.38 11.87 -4.84
C GLY A 24 21.32 10.77 -4.95
N LYS A 25 21.02 10.05 -3.87
CA LYS A 25 20.00 8.99 -3.87
C LYS A 25 18.63 9.57 -3.51
N ASP A 26 17.61 9.17 -4.25
CA ASP A 26 16.24 9.57 -3.98
C ASP A 26 15.78 9.13 -2.57
N VAL A 27 15.34 10.10 -1.77
CA VAL A 27 14.77 9.85 -0.44
C VAL A 27 13.31 9.51 -0.62
N ILE A 28 12.96 8.23 -0.47
CA ILE A 28 11.56 7.79 -0.56
C ILE A 28 10.93 7.75 0.84
N LYS A 29 9.80 8.43 0.99
CA LYS A 29 8.94 8.32 2.19
C LYS A 29 7.67 7.57 1.86
N ASN A 30 7.08 6.94 2.86
CA ASN A 30 5.87 6.15 2.73
C ASN A 30 4.78 6.66 3.66
N GLN A 31 3.55 6.70 3.14
CA GLN A 31 2.33 6.91 3.93
C GLN A 31 1.50 5.64 3.85
N SER A 32 1.21 5.03 4.99
CA SER A 32 0.41 3.81 5.06
C SER A 32 -1.01 4.08 5.57
N PHE A 33 -1.96 3.33 5.01
CA PHE A 33 -3.37 3.29 5.39
C PHE A 33 -3.72 1.83 5.71
N SER A 34 -3.70 1.45 6.98
CA SER A 34 -3.79 0.05 7.44
C SER A 34 -5.21 -0.50 7.60
N LYS A 35 -6.24 0.27 7.25
CA LYS A 35 -7.65 -0.13 7.43
C LYS A 35 -8.39 -0.22 6.11
N ILE A 36 -7.76 -0.83 5.11
CA ILE A 36 -8.41 -1.09 3.83
C ILE A 36 -9.30 -2.32 3.98
N LYS A 37 -10.48 -2.28 3.36
CA LYS A 37 -11.37 -3.44 3.32
C LYS A 37 -10.68 -4.55 2.54
N VAL A 38 -10.62 -5.76 3.09
CA VAL A 38 -9.99 -6.92 2.44
C VAL A 38 -10.63 -7.29 1.09
N VAL A 39 -11.89 -6.88 0.90
CA VAL A 39 -12.66 -7.07 -0.34
C VAL A 39 -12.45 -5.97 -1.39
N ALA A 40 -11.71 -4.90 -1.05
CA ALA A 40 -11.40 -3.85 -2.01
C ALA A 40 -10.64 -4.43 -3.20
N THR A 41 -10.99 -3.98 -4.39
CA THR A 41 -10.31 -4.35 -5.64
C THR A 41 -9.03 -3.56 -5.81
N ASP A 42 -8.10 -4.09 -6.61
CA ASP A 42 -6.83 -3.41 -6.87
C ASP A 42 -7.04 -2.11 -7.68
N GLU A 43 -8.09 -2.07 -8.51
CA GLU A 43 -8.49 -0.86 -9.25
C GLU A 43 -8.99 0.25 -8.32
N GLU A 44 -9.83 -0.08 -7.33
CA GLU A 44 -10.27 0.88 -6.32
C GLU A 44 -9.10 1.40 -5.48
N ILE A 45 -8.16 0.53 -5.10
CA ILE A 45 -6.96 0.92 -4.35
C ILE A 45 -6.09 1.86 -5.18
N LEU A 46 -5.87 1.56 -6.45
CA LEU A 46 -5.09 2.41 -7.34
C LEU A 46 -5.77 3.78 -7.52
N ALA A 47 -7.06 3.80 -7.80
CA ALA A 47 -7.82 5.04 -8.02
C ALA A 47 -7.78 5.95 -6.77
N VAL A 48 -8.06 5.40 -5.59
CA VAL A 48 -8.02 6.15 -4.33
C VAL A 48 -6.58 6.56 -3.98
N GLY A 49 -5.61 5.67 -4.16
CA GLY A 49 -4.20 5.95 -3.89
C GLY A 49 -3.64 7.07 -4.75
N THR A 50 -3.98 7.10 -6.05
CA THR A 50 -3.61 8.19 -6.97
C THR A 50 -4.30 9.50 -6.60
N ALA A 51 -5.60 9.47 -6.28
CA ALA A 51 -6.33 10.66 -5.86
C ALA A 51 -5.75 11.27 -4.58
N LEU A 52 -5.48 10.44 -3.57
CA LEU A 52 -4.84 10.87 -2.32
C LEU A 52 -3.41 11.36 -2.56
N GLY A 53 -2.64 10.67 -3.41
CA GLY A 53 -1.28 11.08 -3.77
C GLY A 53 -1.22 12.44 -4.46
N GLY A 54 -2.21 12.78 -5.28
CA GLY A 54 -2.33 14.09 -5.93
C GLY A 54 -2.63 15.25 -4.97
N LEU A 55 -3.13 14.96 -3.76
CA LEU A 55 -3.38 15.97 -2.72
C LEU A 55 -2.16 16.22 -1.82
N LEU A 56 -1.13 15.38 -1.93
CA LEU A 56 0.05 15.46 -1.09
C LEU A 56 1.13 16.34 -1.72
N ALA A 57 1.98 16.94 -0.88
CA ALA A 57 2.97 17.93 -1.30
C ALA A 57 4.14 17.35 -2.12
N PHE A 58 4.33 16.03 -2.08
CA PHE A 58 5.45 15.36 -2.74
C PHE A 58 4.97 14.50 -3.90
N PRO A 59 5.77 14.36 -4.98
CA PRO A 59 5.41 13.53 -6.11
C PRO A 59 5.23 12.08 -5.68
N LEU A 60 4.05 11.53 -5.99
CA LEU A 60 3.72 10.13 -5.82
C LEU A 60 4.59 9.29 -6.78
N VAL A 61 5.24 8.28 -6.22
CA VAL A 61 6.12 7.36 -6.94
C VAL A 61 5.44 6.03 -7.17
N ASP A 62 4.69 5.55 -6.18
CA ASP A 62 4.11 4.20 -6.19
C ASP A 62 2.89 4.10 -5.29
N VAL A 63 1.92 3.28 -5.70
CA VAL A 63 0.75 2.87 -4.91
C VAL A 63 0.81 1.36 -4.79
N SER A 64 0.92 0.87 -3.56
CA SER A 64 1.06 -0.56 -3.30
C SER A 64 0.08 -1.03 -2.24
N ARG A 65 -0.25 -2.32 -2.28
CA ARG A 65 -1.13 -3.00 -1.32
C ARG A 65 -0.32 -4.04 -0.56
N GLN A 66 -0.56 -4.15 0.74
CA GLN A 66 -0.08 -5.23 1.57
C GLN A 66 -1.28 -5.96 2.18
N ASP A 67 -1.41 -7.25 1.85
CA ASP A 67 -2.42 -8.13 2.42
C ASP A 67 -1.77 -9.11 3.39
N GLN A 68 -2.45 -9.37 4.51
CA GLN A 68 -2.11 -10.46 5.41
C GLN A 68 -3.12 -11.60 5.22
N ILE A 69 -2.61 -12.80 4.96
CA ILE A 69 -3.40 -14.01 4.78
C ILE A 69 -3.03 -14.99 5.89
N THR A 70 -4.03 -15.46 6.62
CA THR A 70 -3.88 -16.50 7.63
C THR A 70 -4.22 -17.85 7.01
N ILE A 71 -3.32 -18.82 7.15
CA ILE A 71 -3.46 -20.18 6.63
C ILE A 71 -3.55 -21.13 7.82
N ILE A 72 -4.64 -21.91 7.89
CA ILE A 72 -4.87 -22.89 8.96
C ILE A 72 -5.16 -24.28 8.37
N ASN A 73 -4.68 -25.32 9.04
CA ASN A 73 -5.00 -26.71 8.71
C ASN A 73 -6.19 -27.17 9.55
N GLY A 74 -7.25 -27.65 8.88
CA GLY A 74 -8.46 -28.21 9.48
C GLY A 74 -8.52 -29.73 9.41
#